data_AF-A0A821EI36-F1
#
_entry.id   AF-A0A821EI36-F1
#
_cell.length_a   1.000
_cell.length_b   1.000
_cell.length_c   1.000
_cell.angle_alpha   90.00
_cell.angle_beta   90.00
_cell.angle_gamma   90.00
#
_symmetry.space_group_name_H-M   'P 1'
#
loop_
_entity.id
_entity.type
_entity.pdbx_description
1 polymer ?
#
loop_
_entity_poly.entity_id
_entity_poly.type
_entity_poly.pdbx_seq_one_letter_code
_entity_poly.pdbx_strand_id
1 'polypeptide(L)' 'MRPNAATIELALLYFIPKPHKIGTPLGPIVSSIKAAGTGVSHFLDILLRPMFNQVTKATTFINGIDFVRQIENYR' A
#
# COMPACT_ATOMS: atom_id res chain seq x y z
N MET A 1 -9.42 -2.24 -23.25
CA MET A 1 -8.00 -2.05 -23.61
C MET A 1 -7.18 -2.47 -22.41
N ARG A 2 -6.34 -3.52 -22.50
CA ARG A 2 -5.48 -3.91 -21.37
C ARG A 2 -4.32 -2.92 -21.29
N PRO A 3 -4.05 -2.33 -20.13
CA PRO A 3 -2.98 -1.35 -20.01
C PRO A 3 -1.61 -2.06 -20.13
N ASN A 4 -0.65 -1.39 -20.77
CA ASN A 4 0.69 -1.93 -21.05
C ASN A 4 1.56 -1.86 -19.79
N ALA A 5 1.94 -3.01 -19.23
CA ALA A 5 2.73 -3.11 -18.01
C ALA A 5 4.06 -2.32 -18.03
N ALA A 6 4.64 -2.07 -19.20
CA ALA A 6 5.89 -1.32 -19.34
C ALA A 6 5.71 0.21 -19.23
N THR A 7 4.49 0.71 -19.37
CA THR A 7 4.19 2.15 -19.42
C THR A 7 3.20 2.61 -18.35
N ILE A 8 2.69 1.70 -17.53
CA ILE A 8 1.80 2.05 -16.43
C ILE A 8 2.65 2.62 -15.30
N GLU A 9 2.56 3.93 -15.12
CA GLU A 9 2.87 4.53 -13.83
C GLU A 9 1.66 4.34 -12.92
N LEU A 10 1.85 3.67 -11.78
CA LEU A 10 0.79 3.49 -10.78
C LEU A 10 0.84 4.62 -9.77
N ALA A 11 -0.34 4.97 -9.24
CA ALA A 11 -0.41 5.80 -8.05
C ALA A 11 0.34 5.12 -6.90
N LEU A 12 1.13 5.90 -6.15
CA LEU A 12 1.87 5.37 -5.01
C LEU A 12 0.91 5.19 -3.83
N LEU A 13 0.73 3.95 -3.41
CA LEU A 13 0.02 3.60 -2.18
C LEU A 13 1.04 3.41 -1.06
N TYR A 14 0.89 4.18 0.02
CA TYR A 14 1.63 3.99 1.26
C TYR A 14 0.68 4.15 2.44
N PHE A 15 1.15 3.84 3.64
CA PHE A 15 0.33 3.91 4.85
C PHE A 15 0.90 4.95 5.81
N ILE A 16 0.09 5.42 6.77
CA ILE A 16 0.54 6.24 7.90
C ILE A 16 0.05 5.60 9.20
N PRO A 17 0.88 5.51 10.25
CA PRO A 17 0.43 5.01 11.54
C PRO A 17 -0.72 5.85 12.13
N LYS A 18 -1.74 5.16 12.64
CA LYS A 18 -2.88 5.71 13.37
C LYS A 18 -2.90 5.06 14.77
N PRO A 19 -1.95 5.40 15.65
CA PRO A 19 -1.80 4.74 16.96
C PRO A 19 -3.02 4.92 17.86
N HIS A 20 -3.86 5.93 17.61
CA HIS A 20 -5.10 6.19 18.32
C HIS A 20 -6.29 5.33 17.85
N LYS A 21 -6.18 4.58 16.75
CA LYS A 21 -7.24 3.71 16.24
C LYS A 21 -6.95 2.25 16.57
N ILE A 22 -7.72 1.70 17.50
CA ILE A 22 -7.64 0.29 17.89
C ILE A 22 -8.12 -0.58 16.72
N GLY A 23 -7.38 -1.65 16.39
CA GLY A 23 -7.72 -2.61 15.33
C GLY A 23 -7.43 -2.15 13.89
N THR A 24 -7.29 -0.85 13.64
CA THR A 24 -6.91 -0.29 12.32
C THR A 24 -5.72 0.65 12.46
N PRO A 25 -4.53 0.13 12.81
CA PRO A 25 -3.40 0.96 13.19
C PRO A 25 -2.78 1.74 12.02
N LEU A 26 -3.31 1.62 10.80
CA LEU A 26 -2.75 2.20 9.59
C LEU A 26 -3.83 2.88 8.75
N GLY A 27 -3.55 4.10 8.29
CA GLY A 27 -4.37 4.82 7.32
C GLY A 27 -3.75 4.74 5.92
N PRO A 28 -4.44 4.21 4.90
CA PRO A 28 -3.94 4.20 3.53
C PRO A 28 -3.91 5.62 2.97
N ILE A 29 -2.85 5.94 2.22
CA ILE A 29 -2.67 7.20 1.49
C ILE A 29 -2.32 6.87 0.05
N VAL A 30 -3.02 7.50 -0.88
CA VAL A 30 -2.77 7.39 -2.32
C VAL A 30 -2.18 8.71 -2.80
N SER A 31 -0.97 8.65 -3.36
CA SER A 31 -0.35 9.79 -4.04
C SER A 31 -0.64 9.70 -5.54
N SER A 32 -1.16 10.78 -6.10
CA SER A 32 -1.41 10.87 -7.54
C SER A 32 -0.11 10.75 -8.33
N ILE A 33 -0.23 10.17 -9.53
CA ILE A 33 0.89 10.00 -10.46
C ILE A 33 1.43 11.39 -10.85
N LYS A 34 2.76 11.57 -10.75
CA LYS A 34 3.48 12.83 -11.07
C LYS A 34 2.99 14.07 -10.29
N ALA A 35 2.41 13.89 -9.10
CA ALA A 35 2.10 15.01 -8.24
C ALA A 35 3.39 15.65 -7.70
N ALA A 36 3.36 16.95 -7.41
CA ALA A 36 4.48 17.64 -6.77
C ALA A 36 4.91 16.96 -5.44
N GLY A 37 3.96 16.31 -4.76
CA GLY A 37 4.19 15.57 -3.51
C GLY A 37 4.68 14.14 -3.67
N THR A 38 4.81 13.60 -4.90
CA THR A 38 5.18 12.18 -5.11
C THR A 38 6.54 11.82 -4.49
N GLY A 39 7.51 12.74 -4.52
CA GLY A 39 8.81 12.53 -3.87
C GLY A 39 8.71 12.41 -2.35
N VAL A 40 7.89 13.24 -1.71
CA VAL A 40 7.62 13.18 -0.26
C VAL A 40 6.89 11.89 0.08
N SER A 41 5.91 11.49 -0.72
CA SER A 41 5.19 10.23 -0.54
C SER A 41 6.15 9.02 -0.63
N HIS A 42 7.09 9.01 -1.57
CA HIS A 42 8.10 7.95 -1.69
C HIS A 42 9.04 7.92 -0.48
N PHE A 43 9.52 9.08 -0.04
CA PHE A 43 10.36 9.18 1.15
C PHE A 43 9.65 8.63 2.40
N LEU A 44 8.39 9.02 2.60
CA LEU A 44 7.58 8.54 3.71
C LEU A 44 7.31 7.04 3.61
N ASP A 45 7.03 6.51 2.42
CA ASP A 45 6.85 5.07 2.23
C ASP A 45 8.11 4.31 2.66
N ILE A 46 9.29 4.70 2.17
CA ILE A 46 10.57 4.05 2.53
C ILE A 46 10.81 4.10 4.04
N LEU A 47 10.60 5.26 4.66
CA LEU A 47 10.81 5.46 6.10
C LEU A 47 9.88 4.60 6.95
N LEU A 48 8.60 4.49 6.54
CA LEU A 48 7.56 3.85 7.34
C LEU A 48 7.37 2.36 6.97
N ARG A 49 7.85 1.90 5.80
CA ARG A 49 7.71 0.51 5.31
C ARG A 49 8.14 -0.54 6.34
N PRO A 50 9.26 -0.41 7.05
CA PRO A 50 9.69 -1.41 8.02
C PRO A 50 8.69 -1.56 9.18
N MET A 51 8.14 -0.44 9.66
CA MET A 51 7.10 -0.44 10.70
C MET A 51 5.82 -1.07 10.16
N PHE A 52 5.42 -0.75 8.93
CA PHE A 52 4.28 -1.40 8.29
C PHE A 52 4.47 -2.90 8.21
N ASN A 53 5.59 -3.38 7.67
CA ASN A 53 5.83 -4.80 7.51
C ASN A 53 5.77 -5.59 8.83
N GLN A 54 6.07 -4.95 9.98
CA GLN A 54 5.91 -5.58 11.29
C GLN A 54 4.44 -5.65 11.71
N VAL A 55 3.65 -4.61 11.46
CA VAL A 55 2.24 -4.49 11.87
C VAL A 55 1.28 -5.20 10.91
N THR A 56 1.50 -5.09 9.59
CA THR A 56 0.62 -5.62 8.53
C THR A 56 0.78 -7.10 8.31
N LYS A 57 1.97 -7.68 8.54
CA LYS A 57 2.16 -9.14 8.43
C LYS A 57 1.14 -9.93 9.25
N ALA A 58 0.68 -9.36 10.36
CA ALA A 58 -0.32 -9.98 11.23
C ALA A 58 -1.77 -9.53 10.95
N THR A 59 -2.00 -8.40 10.26
CA THR A 59 -3.30 -7.70 10.30
C THR A 59 -3.83 -7.19 8.97
N THR A 60 -3.06 -7.19 7.88
CA THR A 60 -3.49 -6.56 6.61
C THR A 60 -2.87 -7.23 5.40
N PHE A 61 -3.70 -7.49 4.39
CA PHE A 61 -3.25 -7.94 3.07
C PHE A 61 -2.37 -6.89 2.41
N ILE A 62 -1.07 -7.20 2.29
CA ILE A 62 -0.04 -6.28 1.81
C ILE A 62 0.00 -6.24 0.27
N ASN A 63 -0.62 -7.24 -0.39
CA ASN A 63 -0.60 -7.41 -1.83
C ASN A 63 -1.99 -7.79 -2.33
N GLY A 64 -2.56 -6.95 -3.21
CA GLY A 64 -3.85 -7.20 -3.84
C GLY A 64 -3.86 -8.48 -4.69
N ILE A 65 -2.72 -8.86 -5.29
CA ILE A 65 -2.60 -10.12 -6.04
C ILE A 65 -2.66 -11.32 -5.11
N ASP A 66 -1.97 -11.27 -3.97
CA ASP A 66 -2.00 -12.37 -3.00
C ASP A 66 -3.38 -12.50 -2.34
N PHE A 67 -4.07 -11.38 -2.13
CA PHE A 67 -5.47 -11.39 -1.68
C PHE A 67 -6.41 -12.07 -2.68
N VAL A 68 -6.33 -11.70 -3.97
CA VAL A 68 -7.13 -12.34 -5.01
C VAL A 68 -6.84 -13.83 -5.10
N ARG A 69 -5.55 -14.23 -5.05
CA ARG A 69 -5.15 -15.64 -5.01
C ARG A 69 -5.71 -16.39 -3.80
N GLN A 70 -5.75 -15.77 -2.63
CA GLN A 70 -6.34 -16.41 -1.45
C GLN A 70 -7.85 -16.58 -1.57
N ILE A 71 -8.56 -15.62 -2.16
CA ILE A 71 -10.00 -15.78 -2.46
C ILE A 71 -10.24 -16.92 -3.45
N GLU A 72 -9.41 -17.01 -4.49
CA GLU A 72 -9.50 -18.09 -5.48
C GLU A 72 -9.27 -19.47 -4.85
N ASN A 73 -8.35 -19.57 -3.88
CA ASN A 73 -8.05 -20.80 -3.15
C ASN A 73 -9.02 -21.12 -2.00
N TYR A 74 -9.91 -20.19 -1.64
CA TYR A 74 -10.92 -20.40 -0.59
C TYR A 74 -12.21 -21.04 -1.14
N ARG A 75 -12.26 -21.34 -2.44
CA ARG A 75 -13.30 -22.15 -3.09
C ARG A 75 -13.01 -23.64 -2.96
#